data_AF-A0A1Y2AAY5-F1
#
_entry.id   AF-A0A1Y2AAY5-F1
#
_cell.length_a   1.000
_cell.length_b   1.000
_cell.length_c   1.000
_cell.angle_alpha   90.00
_cell.angle_beta   90.00
_cell.angle_gamma   90.00
#
_symmetry.space_group_name_H-M   'P 1'
#
loop_
_entity.id
_entity.type
_entity.pdbx_description
1 polymer ?
#
loop_
_entity_poly.entity_id
_entity_poly.type
_entity_poly.pdbx_seq_one_letter_code
_entity_poly.pdbx_strand_id
1 'polypeptide(L)'
;MKIKLAILAITGIGSGLRLDFGQWHPLVPGDVRSPCPALNSLANHCFLPCDGKNLSVPLVERQKGPKLMHRIPDKVNSYTESAIYRQVLNNPKTRLTPLQFVKVFFEEEQLPYSEGWRTPQEVVHSFTFLANVLPMALATPEKDNMTGRMDADAFRGLKFLKS
;
A
#
# COMPACT_ATOMS: atom_id res chain seq x y z
N MET A 1 -60.76 29.26 -0.67
CA MET A 1 -60.10 27.93 -0.73
C MET A 1 -58.59 28.15 -0.85
N LYS A 2 -57.80 27.61 0.09
CA LYS A 2 -56.33 27.80 0.17
C LYS A 2 -55.65 26.60 -0.48
N ILE A 3 -54.96 26.78 -1.59
CA ILE A 3 -54.14 25.72 -2.20
C ILE A 3 -52.69 26.00 -1.79
N LYS A 4 -52.17 25.22 -0.83
CA LYS A 4 -50.76 25.28 -0.42
C LYS A 4 -49.95 24.40 -1.38
N LEU A 5 -49.14 25.02 -2.21
CA LEU A 5 -48.16 24.34 -3.07
C LEU A 5 -46.98 23.88 -2.20
N ALA A 6 -46.91 22.59 -1.90
CA ALA A 6 -45.78 22.00 -1.21
C ALA A 6 -44.66 21.73 -2.23
N ILE A 7 -43.65 22.60 -2.26
CA ILE A 7 -42.40 22.34 -2.96
C ILE A 7 -41.66 21.31 -2.12
N LEU A 8 -41.69 20.05 -2.55
CA LEU A 8 -40.83 19.00 -2.01
C LEU A 8 -39.40 19.30 -2.50
N ALA A 9 -38.64 20.04 -1.70
CA ALA A 9 -37.20 20.08 -1.85
C ALA A 9 -36.69 18.68 -1.54
N ILE A 10 -36.46 17.88 -2.58
CA ILE A 10 -35.61 16.70 -2.48
C ILE A 10 -34.23 17.29 -2.21
N THR A 11 -33.88 17.45 -0.93
CA THR A 11 -32.48 17.50 -0.52
C THR A 11 -31.93 16.16 -0.94
N GLY A 12 -31.36 16.12 -2.15
CA GLY A 12 -30.50 15.05 -2.57
C GLY A 12 -29.42 14.98 -1.52
N ILE A 13 -29.48 13.97 -0.66
CA ILE A 13 -28.33 13.56 0.14
C ILE A 13 -27.37 12.97 -0.87
N GLY A 14 -26.68 13.86 -1.59
CA GLY A 14 -25.42 13.54 -2.21
C GLY A 14 -24.43 13.38 -1.07
N SER A 15 -24.46 12.23 -0.40
CA SER A 15 -23.30 11.77 0.35
C SER A 15 -22.21 11.49 -0.68
N GLY A 16 -21.56 12.56 -1.16
CA GLY A 16 -20.19 12.44 -1.60
C GLY A 16 -19.45 11.85 -0.42
N LEU A 17 -19.02 10.59 -0.56
CA LEU A 17 -18.12 9.93 0.38
C LEU A 17 -16.88 10.83 0.48
N ARG A 18 -16.88 11.75 1.45
CA ARG A 18 -15.73 12.58 1.71
C ARG A 18 -14.73 11.64 2.35
N LEU A 19 -13.68 11.28 1.61
CA LEU A 19 -12.54 10.58 2.18
C LEU A 19 -12.02 11.46 3.32
N ASP A 20 -12.36 11.10 4.55
CA ASP A 20 -11.97 11.84 5.74
C ASP A 20 -10.63 11.31 6.22
N PHE A 21 -9.58 11.93 5.72
CA PHE A 21 -8.21 11.63 6.11
C PHE A 21 -7.86 12.10 7.53
N GLY A 22 -8.78 12.78 8.23
CA GLY A 22 -8.65 13.12 9.65
C GLY A 22 -9.12 12.00 10.58
N GLN A 23 -9.87 11.01 10.07
CA GLN A 23 -10.37 9.88 10.85
C GLN A 23 -9.28 8.82 11.03
N TRP A 24 -8.25 9.12 11.81
CA TRP A 24 -7.22 8.15 12.20
C TRP A 24 -7.42 7.69 13.64
N HIS A 25 -7.23 6.39 13.90
CA HIS A 25 -7.18 5.86 15.26
C HIS A 25 -5.96 4.92 15.44
N PRO A 26 -5.38 4.88 16.65
CA PRO A 26 -4.31 3.94 16.97
C PRO A 26 -4.85 2.51 17.11
N LEU A 27 -3.94 1.55 17.19
CA LEU A 27 -4.29 0.14 17.40
C LEU A 27 -5.05 -0.06 18.72
N VAL A 28 -6.26 -0.63 18.64
CA VAL A 28 -7.09 -0.96 19.80
C VAL A 28 -7.07 -2.48 20.06
N PRO A 29 -7.15 -2.95 21.32
CA PRO A 29 -7.27 -4.37 21.60
C PRO A 29 -8.46 -5.00 20.86
N GLY A 30 -8.17 -5.98 20.00
CA GLY A 30 -9.16 -6.68 19.17
C GLY A 30 -9.00 -6.44 17.66
N ASP A 31 -8.25 -5.41 17.28
CA ASP A 31 -7.89 -5.12 15.90
C ASP A 31 -6.78 -6.06 15.40
N VAL A 32 -6.80 -6.38 14.11
CA VAL A 32 -5.75 -7.17 13.43
C VAL A 32 -4.99 -6.27 12.47
N ARG A 33 -3.67 -6.42 12.44
CA ARG A 33 -2.78 -5.71 11.52
C ARG A 33 -1.81 -6.66 10.84
N SER A 34 -1.34 -6.24 9.67
CA SER A 34 -0.43 -6.97 8.79
C SER A 34 1.02 -6.50 8.99
N PRO A 35 2.04 -7.14 8.40
CA PRO A 35 3.39 -6.55 8.35
C PRO A 35 3.50 -5.37 7.35
N CYS A 36 2.44 -5.05 6.60
CA CYS A 36 2.47 -4.01 5.57
C CYS A 36 1.97 -2.67 6.14
N PRO A 37 2.82 -1.63 6.20
CA PRO A 37 2.44 -0.33 6.75
C PRO A 37 1.33 0.34 5.94
N ALA A 38 1.25 0.07 4.63
CA ALA A 38 0.18 0.61 3.78
C ALA A 38 -1.19 0.07 4.19
N LEU A 39 -1.32 -1.25 4.33
CA LEU A 39 -2.58 -1.86 4.75
C LEU A 39 -2.99 -1.44 6.15
N ASN A 40 -2.01 -1.32 7.05
CA ASN A 40 -2.27 -0.89 8.42
C ASN A 40 -2.71 0.57 8.47
N SER A 41 -2.08 1.44 7.70
CA SER A 41 -2.50 2.85 7.58
C SER A 41 -3.93 2.95 7.04
N LEU A 42 -4.29 2.16 6.03
CA LEU A 42 -5.66 2.17 5.49
C LEU A 42 -6.71 1.65 6.50
N ALA A 43 -6.35 0.67 7.34
CA ALA A 43 -7.22 0.18 8.40
C ALA A 43 -7.36 1.22 9.54
N ASN A 44 -6.26 1.86 9.95
CA ASN A 44 -6.29 2.93 10.98
C ASN A 44 -7.11 4.14 10.53
N HIS A 45 -7.14 4.41 9.22
CA HIS A 45 -7.97 5.46 8.60
C HIS A 45 -9.40 4.99 8.25
N CYS A 46 -9.77 3.74 8.60
CA CYS A 46 -11.07 3.16 8.27
C CYS A 46 -11.46 3.17 6.77
N PHE A 47 -10.47 3.21 5.87
CA PHE A 47 -10.68 2.96 4.43
C PHE A 47 -10.85 1.47 4.14
N LEU A 48 -10.16 0.64 4.93
CA LEU A 48 -10.46 -0.78 5.10
C LEU A 48 -11.29 -0.97 6.37
N PRO A 49 -11.88 -2.16 6.62
CA PRO A 49 -12.46 -2.47 7.92
C PRO A 49 -11.48 -2.08 9.04
N CYS A 50 -11.91 -1.19 9.95
CA CYS A 50 -11.02 -0.60 10.96
C CYS A 50 -10.41 -1.67 11.87
N ASP A 51 -11.13 -2.77 12.08
CA ASP A 51 -10.70 -3.94 12.83
C ASP A 51 -9.70 -4.83 12.07
N GLY A 52 -9.44 -4.56 10.80
CA GLY A 52 -8.53 -5.29 9.92
C GLY A 52 -8.95 -6.73 9.61
N LYS A 53 -10.23 -7.07 9.83
CA LYS A 53 -10.77 -8.42 9.61
C LYS A 53 -11.57 -8.50 8.31
N ASN A 54 -11.83 -9.74 7.89
CA ASN A 54 -12.68 -10.05 6.74
C ASN A 54 -12.23 -9.40 5.40
N LEU A 55 -10.91 -9.21 5.24
CA LEU A 55 -10.31 -8.82 3.97
C LEU A 55 -10.26 -10.04 3.03
N SER A 56 -11.19 -10.13 2.09
CA SER A 56 -11.18 -11.19 1.08
C SER A 56 -10.20 -10.83 -0.03
N VAL A 57 -9.03 -11.48 -0.04
CA VAL A 57 -8.13 -11.56 -1.20
C VAL A 57 -7.95 -13.05 -1.50
N PRO A 58 -8.09 -13.55 -2.75
CA PRO A 58 -8.00 -14.98 -3.03
C PRO A 58 -6.60 -15.61 -2.82
N LEU A 59 -5.63 -14.89 -2.27
CA LEU A 59 -4.23 -15.33 -2.27
C LEU A 59 -3.45 -14.77 -1.07
N VAL A 60 -3.81 -15.17 0.16
CA VAL A 60 -2.92 -15.00 1.32
C VAL A 60 -2.73 -16.36 1.97
N GLU A 61 -1.84 -17.16 1.38
CA GLU A 61 -1.33 -18.36 2.04
C GLU A 61 -0.31 -17.90 3.08
N ARG A 62 -0.57 -18.17 4.37
CA ARG A 62 0.41 -17.95 5.43
C ARG A 62 1.55 -18.96 5.26
N GLN A 63 2.60 -18.61 4.52
CA GLN A 63 3.81 -19.41 4.47
C GLN A 63 4.53 -19.35 5.82
N LYS A 64 4.28 -20.33 6.68
CA LYS A 64 5.16 -20.63 7.82
C LYS A 64 6.36 -21.44 7.29
N GLY A 65 7.36 -20.75 6.73
CA GLY A 65 8.61 -21.36 6.27
C GLY A 65 9.72 -21.26 7.34
N PRO A 66 10.63 -22.24 7.42
CA PRO A 66 11.78 -22.17 8.32
C PRO A 66 12.84 -21.21 7.75
N LYS A 67 13.18 -20.19 8.54
CA LYS A 67 14.24 -19.18 8.33
C LYS A 67 14.05 -18.28 7.11
N LEU A 68 14.06 -16.97 7.34
CA LEU A 68 14.04 -15.92 6.32
C LEU A 68 15.28 -16.11 5.41
N MET A 69 15.13 -16.81 4.29
CA MET A 69 16.17 -16.92 3.26
C MET A 69 15.87 -15.87 2.19
N HIS A 70 16.77 -14.91 2.01
CA HIS A 70 16.66 -13.89 0.97
C HIS A 70 16.91 -14.51 -0.41
N ARG A 71 15.85 -15.01 -1.06
CA ARG A 71 15.91 -15.51 -2.43
C ARG A 71 15.68 -14.37 -3.43
N ILE A 72 15.94 -14.64 -4.71
CA ILE A 72 15.73 -13.67 -5.80
C ILE A 72 14.30 -13.07 -5.77
N PRO A 73 13.20 -13.84 -5.57
CA PRO A 73 11.87 -13.26 -5.43
C PRO A 73 11.73 -12.31 -4.24
N ASP A 74 12.37 -12.62 -3.10
CA ASP A 74 12.32 -11.78 -1.91
C ASP A 74 13.02 -10.45 -2.15
N LYS A 75 14.14 -10.45 -2.89
CA LYS A 75 14.84 -9.22 -3.29
C LYS A 75 13.95 -8.34 -4.15
N VAL A 76 13.28 -8.94 -5.15
CA VAL A 76 12.33 -8.21 -5.99
C VAL A 76 11.21 -7.62 -5.15
N ASN A 77 10.67 -8.37 -4.19
CA ASN A 77 9.65 -7.88 -3.27
C ASN A 77 10.17 -6.70 -2.43
N SER A 78 11.38 -6.77 -1.90
CA SER A 78 11.98 -5.68 -1.12
C SER A 78 12.18 -4.39 -1.94
N TYR A 79 12.71 -4.49 -3.16
CA TYR A 79 12.83 -3.31 -4.04
C TYR A 79 11.45 -2.80 -4.50
N THR A 80 10.49 -3.71 -4.69
CA THR A 80 9.11 -3.37 -5.02
C THR A 80 8.47 -2.57 -3.89
N GLU A 81 8.53 -3.04 -2.64
CA GLU A 81 8.04 -2.31 -1.47
C GLU A 81 8.70 -0.93 -1.35
N SER A 82 10.00 -0.87 -1.61
CA SER A 82 10.78 0.38 -1.63
C SER A 82 10.28 1.38 -2.67
N ALA A 83 10.01 0.89 -3.87
CA ALA A 83 9.47 1.71 -4.94
C ALA A 83 8.03 2.15 -4.65
N ILE A 84 7.21 1.32 -3.97
CA ILE A 84 5.81 1.63 -3.68
C ILE A 84 5.72 2.83 -2.74
N TYR A 85 6.34 2.79 -1.56
CA TYR A 85 6.22 3.92 -0.63
C TYR A 85 6.90 5.17 -1.18
N ARG A 86 7.99 5.03 -1.95
CA ARG A 86 8.65 6.16 -2.61
C ARG A 86 7.71 6.81 -3.64
N GLN A 87 6.99 6.01 -4.42
CA GLN A 87 6.05 6.52 -5.41
C GLN A 87 4.79 7.11 -4.77
N VAL A 88 4.22 6.47 -3.74
CA VAL A 88 3.00 6.93 -3.07
C VAL A 88 3.24 8.20 -2.24
N LEU A 89 4.35 8.26 -1.50
CA LEU A 89 4.69 9.38 -0.61
C LEU A 89 5.53 10.47 -1.31
N ASN A 90 5.64 10.45 -2.64
CA ASN A 90 6.37 11.51 -3.33
C ASN A 90 5.64 12.86 -3.19
N ASN A 91 6.41 13.93 -3.10
CA ASN A 91 5.87 15.27 -3.24
C ASN A 91 5.84 15.62 -4.74
N PRO A 92 4.68 15.99 -5.31
CA PRO A 92 4.55 16.23 -6.75
C PRO A 92 5.41 17.40 -7.24
N LYS A 93 5.72 18.38 -6.39
CA LYS A 93 6.52 19.56 -6.76
C LYS A 93 8.01 19.27 -6.81
N THR A 94 8.52 18.49 -5.86
CA THR A 94 9.96 18.21 -5.74
C THR A 94 10.36 16.87 -6.34
N ARG A 95 9.39 15.97 -6.61
CA ARG A 95 9.58 14.58 -7.05
C ARG A 95 10.47 13.76 -6.09
N LEU A 96 10.62 14.24 -4.86
CA LEU A 96 11.33 13.58 -3.77
C LEU A 96 10.33 13.11 -2.72
N THR A 97 10.74 12.12 -1.93
CA THR A 97 9.97 11.61 -0.80
C THR A 97 10.56 12.20 0.47
N PRO A 98 9.92 13.20 1.11
CA PRO A 98 10.41 13.80 2.35
C PRO A 98 10.53 12.75 3.45
N LEU A 99 11.62 12.78 4.22
CA LEU A 99 11.84 11.85 5.31
C LEU A 99 10.70 11.88 6.35
N GLN A 100 10.11 13.05 6.60
CA GLN A 100 9.01 13.20 7.54
C GLN A 100 7.79 12.37 7.13
N PHE A 101 7.49 12.29 5.82
CA PHE A 101 6.37 11.48 5.34
C PHE A 101 6.63 10.00 5.54
N VAL A 102 7.88 9.56 5.31
CA VAL A 102 8.29 8.18 5.53
C VAL A 102 8.20 7.82 7.02
N LYS A 103 8.66 8.70 7.90
CA LYS A 103 8.61 8.47 9.35
C LYS A 103 7.19 8.29 9.85
N VAL A 104 6.29 9.24 9.59
CA VAL A 104 4.88 9.16 10.00
C VAL A 104 4.23 7.89 9.42
N PHE A 105 4.50 7.56 8.17
CA PHE A 105 3.92 6.38 7.53
C PHE A 105 4.39 5.04 8.13
N PHE A 106 5.65 4.92 8.53
CA PHE A 106 6.19 3.67 9.07
C PHE A 106 6.10 3.58 10.60
N GLU A 107 6.22 4.69 11.31
CA GLU A 107 6.22 4.72 12.78
C GLU A 107 4.79 4.79 13.33
N GLU A 108 3.95 5.64 12.74
CA GLU A 108 2.58 5.90 13.21
C GLU A 108 1.53 5.15 12.39
N GLU A 109 1.93 4.53 11.27
CA GLU A 109 1.02 3.92 10.30
C GLU A 109 -0.14 4.87 9.97
N GLN A 110 0.25 6.11 9.66
CA GLN A 110 -0.64 7.21 9.35
C GLN A 110 -0.27 7.81 7.99
N LEU A 111 -1.29 8.19 7.20
CA LEU A 111 -1.08 8.99 6.00
C LEU A 111 -0.75 10.44 6.38
N PRO A 112 0.39 11.02 5.91
CA PRO A 112 0.94 12.28 6.43
C PRO A 112 0.23 13.55 5.90
N TYR A 113 -1.08 13.65 6.10
CA TYR A 113 -1.90 14.75 5.59
C TYR A 113 -1.63 16.09 6.29
N SER A 114 -1.33 16.06 7.59
CA SER A 114 -0.95 17.22 8.41
C SER A 114 0.35 17.84 7.92
N GLU A 115 1.28 17.02 7.46
CA GLU A 115 2.59 17.42 6.95
C GLU A 115 2.51 17.93 5.49
N GLY A 116 1.32 17.87 4.88
CA GLY A 116 1.05 18.38 3.55
C GLY A 116 1.07 17.32 2.45
N TRP A 117 1.13 16.02 2.77
CA TRP A 117 0.93 14.98 1.77
C TRP A 117 -0.48 15.04 1.19
N ARG A 118 -0.59 14.74 -0.09
CA ARG A 118 -1.85 14.66 -0.82
C ARG A 118 -1.80 13.44 -1.71
N THR A 119 -2.97 12.85 -1.99
CA THR A 119 -3.07 11.69 -2.87
C THR A 119 -2.42 11.98 -4.22
N PRO A 120 -1.71 11.01 -4.82
CA PRO A 120 -1.18 11.15 -6.18
C PRO A 120 -2.29 11.56 -7.16
N GLN A 121 -2.03 12.58 -7.99
CA GLN A 121 -2.99 13.02 -9.01
C GLN A 121 -3.02 12.09 -10.23
N GLU A 122 -1.97 11.28 -10.42
CA GLU A 122 -1.85 10.31 -11.48
C GLU A 122 -2.02 8.89 -10.91
N VAL A 123 -2.71 8.04 -11.67
CA VAL A 123 -2.86 6.63 -11.32
C VAL A 123 -1.51 5.93 -11.44
N VAL A 124 -1.13 5.19 -10.40
CA VAL A 124 0.08 4.36 -10.43
C VAL A 124 -0.19 3.12 -11.26
N HIS A 125 0.29 3.11 -12.51
CA HIS A 125 0.20 1.95 -13.39
C HIS A 125 1.28 0.91 -13.04
N SER A 126 0.89 -0.37 -12.99
CA SER A 126 1.77 -1.47 -12.58
C SER A 126 3.05 -1.57 -13.44
N PHE A 127 2.95 -1.41 -14.76
CA PHE A 127 4.12 -1.46 -15.64
C PHE A 127 5.08 -0.29 -15.42
N THR A 128 4.56 0.94 -15.34
CA THR A 128 5.35 2.14 -15.07
C THR A 128 6.02 2.08 -13.70
N PHE A 129 5.33 1.49 -12.73
CA PHE A 129 5.87 1.23 -11.40
C PHE A 129 7.00 0.20 -11.43
N LEU A 130 6.80 -0.96 -12.06
CA LEU A 130 7.83 -2.01 -12.15
C LEU A 130 9.08 -1.54 -12.90
N ALA A 131 8.93 -0.66 -13.89
CA ALA A 131 10.06 -0.04 -14.59
C ALA A 131 10.97 0.78 -13.64
N ASN A 132 10.47 1.26 -12.50
CA ASN A 132 11.27 1.98 -11.50
C ASN A 132 12.01 1.07 -10.53
N VAL A 133 11.65 -0.22 -10.46
CA VAL A 133 12.29 -1.21 -9.56
C VAL A 133 13.68 -1.57 -10.05
N LEU A 134 13.83 -1.81 -11.37
CA LEU A 134 15.11 -2.16 -11.98
C LEU A 134 16.24 -1.12 -11.75
N PRO A 135 16.06 0.18 -12.05
CA PRO A 135 17.11 1.17 -11.81
C PRO A 135 17.44 1.31 -10.31
N MET A 136 16.47 1.09 -9.42
CA MET A 136 16.72 1.06 -7.98
C MET A 136 17.63 -0.11 -7.60
N ALA A 137 17.33 -1.31 -8.09
CA ALA A 137 18.15 -2.50 -7.85
C ALA A 137 19.58 -2.36 -8.42
N LEU A 138 19.73 -1.73 -9.59
CA LEU A 138 21.04 -1.47 -10.19
C LEU A 138 21.84 -0.40 -9.43
N ALA A 139 21.17 0.63 -8.89
CA ALA A 139 21.83 1.68 -8.12
C ALA A 139 22.27 1.22 -6.72
N THR A 140 21.56 0.26 -6.13
CA THR A 140 21.85 -0.29 -4.80
C THR A 140 21.96 -1.81 -4.84
N PRO A 141 23.05 -2.37 -5.40
CA PRO A 141 23.22 -3.82 -5.45
C PRO A 141 23.33 -4.37 -4.02
N GLU A 142 22.43 -5.29 -3.67
CA GLU A 142 22.47 -6.00 -2.40
C GLU A 142 23.65 -7.00 -2.40
N LYS A 143 24.39 -7.08 -1.29
CA LYS A 143 25.46 -8.07 -1.12
C LYS A 143 24.88 -9.48 -1.17
N ASP A 144 25.30 -10.27 -2.13
CA ASP A 144 24.95 -11.66 -2.25
C ASP A 144 25.96 -12.53 -1.50
N ASN A 145 25.53 -13.20 -0.44
CA ASN A 145 26.25 -14.37 0.05
C ASN A 145 26.03 -15.60 -0.88
N MET A 146 25.87 -15.37 -2.19
CA MET A 146 25.62 -16.40 -3.20
C MET A 146 26.85 -16.64 -4.08
N THR A 147 27.93 -17.11 -3.47
CA THR A 147 28.98 -17.89 -4.16
C THR A 147 28.51 -19.34 -4.44
N GLY A 148 27.22 -19.55 -4.71
CA GLY A 148 26.65 -20.88 -4.90
C GLY A 148 25.35 -20.86 -5.69
N ARG A 149 25.44 -21.39 -6.91
CA ARG A 149 24.37 -21.97 -7.73
C ARG A 149 23.11 -21.11 -7.95
N MET A 150 22.91 -20.68 -9.20
CA MET A 150 21.56 -20.55 -9.73
C MET A 150 20.89 -21.92 -9.67
N ASP A 151 20.17 -22.20 -8.59
CA ASP A 151 19.38 -23.42 -8.49
C ASP A 151 18.20 -23.31 -9.47
N ALA A 152 18.14 -24.25 -10.41
CA ALA A 152 17.09 -24.39 -11.42
C ALA A 152 15.66 -24.48 -10.82
N ASP A 153 15.55 -24.55 -9.50
CA ASP A 153 14.31 -24.65 -8.73
C ASP A 153 13.67 -23.28 -8.45
N ALA A 154 14.40 -22.18 -8.64
CA ALA A 154 13.87 -20.82 -8.43
C ALA A 154 12.65 -20.49 -9.32
N PHE A 155 12.51 -21.17 -10.47
CA PHE A 155 11.40 -20.98 -11.41
C PHE A 155 10.34 -22.10 -11.36
N ARG A 156 10.50 -23.14 -10.54
CA ARG A 156 9.49 -24.23 -10.45
C ARG A 156 8.15 -23.79 -9.85
N GLY A 157 8.12 -22.68 -9.11
CA GLY A 157 6.89 -22.08 -8.58
C GLY A 157 6.11 -21.25 -9.60
N LEU A 158 6.75 -20.81 -10.69
CA LEU A 158 6.10 -20.13 -11.81
C LEU A 158 5.52 -21.19 -12.75
N LYS A 159 4.44 -21.83 -12.31
CA LYS A 159 3.56 -22.55 -13.25
C LYS A 159 2.91 -21.50 -14.14
N PHE A 160 3.54 -21.20 -15.27
CA PHE A 160 2.85 -20.57 -16.40
C PHE A 160 1.57 -21.37 -16.65
N LEU A 161 0.42 -20.69 -16.62
CA LEU A 161 -0.85 -21.25 -17.03
C LEU A 161 -0.65 -21.81 -18.44
N LYS A 162 -0.49 -23.13 -18.54
CA LYS A 162 -0.61 -23.85 -19.80
C LYS A 162 -2.05 -23.69 -20.23
N SER A 163 -2.25 -22.90 -21.29
CA SER A 163 -3.39 -23.03 -22.18
C SER A 163 -3.42 -24.40 -22.83
#